data_AF-A0A1V5PIV8-F1
#
_entry.id   AF-A0A1V5PIV8-F1
#
_cell.length_a   1.000
_cell.length_b   1.000
_cell.length_c   1.000
_cell.angle_alpha   90.00
_cell.angle_beta   90.00
_cell.angle_gamma   90.00
#
_symmetry.space_group_name_H-M   'P 1'
#
loop_
_entity.id
_entity.type
_entity.pdbx_description
1 polymer ?
#
loop_
_entity_poly.entity_id
_entity_poly.type
_entity_poly.pdbx_seq_one_letter_code
_entity_poly.pdbx_strand_id
1 'polypeptide(L)'
;MKVFRKIKEIETITQEQLIDITDHINLFIKETGIRNGTLIVQTLHTTMGLIIQELTEPRLCRDIIKHLNCIVSQKVEDYEHNDIDKRPEVIDKINEPLNGKAHIQSLLLDQQLFLDIYDNKLTLGKWQRIGLLELDGPRENRSFFLKAWEDTGALKLNYWIDGRFYPVKRPLKLSNLILKNRNF
;
A
#
# COMPACT_ATOMS: atom_id res chain seq x y z
N MET A 1 20.97 13.77 4.99
CA MET A 1 19.79 12.93 4.71
C MET A 1 18.56 13.69 5.18
N LYS A 2 17.65 14.06 4.27
CA LYS A 2 16.37 14.68 4.63
C LYS A 2 15.31 13.58 4.82
N VAL A 3 14.46 13.72 5.82
CA VAL A 3 13.37 12.78 6.12
C VAL A 3 12.07 13.56 6.22
N PHE A 4 11.04 13.06 5.56
CA PHE A 4 9.71 13.67 5.50
C PHE A 4 8.67 12.68 6.00
N ARG A 5 7.63 13.18 6.65
CA ARG A 5 6.55 12.37 7.23
C ARG A 5 5.22 13.08 7.03
N LYS A 6 4.17 12.33 6.72
CA LYS A 6 2.80 12.84 6.59
C LYS A 6 1.82 11.73 6.94
N ILE A 7 0.78 12.05 7.71
CA ILE A 7 -0.40 11.20 7.83
C ILE A 7 -1.43 11.77 6.86
N LYS A 8 -2.09 10.89 6.11
CA LYS A 8 -3.19 11.25 5.23
C LYS A 8 -4.44 10.50 5.67
N GLU A 9 -5.49 11.26 5.88
CA GLU A 9 -6.84 10.74 6.16
C GLU A 9 -7.62 10.54 4.86
N ILE A 10 -8.49 9.53 4.89
CA ILE A 10 -9.38 9.17 3.79
C ILE A 10 -10.69 8.61 4.34
N GLU A 11 -11.77 8.93 3.64
CA GLU A 11 -13.11 8.42 3.91
C GLU A 11 -13.36 7.17 3.07
N THR A 12 -14.00 6.17 3.67
CA THR A 12 -14.51 4.97 2.99
C THR A 12 -16.03 4.94 3.06
N ILE A 13 -16.66 4.54 1.96
CA ILE A 13 -18.11 4.65 1.76
C ILE A 13 -18.80 3.28 1.65
N THR A 14 -18.04 2.19 1.57
CA THR A 14 -18.56 0.81 1.54
C THR A 14 -17.85 -0.06 2.57
N GLN A 15 -18.48 -1.18 2.95
CA GLN A 15 -17.92 -2.16 3.89
C GLN A 15 -16.52 -2.64 3.46
N GLU A 16 -16.41 -3.02 2.19
CA GLU A 16 -15.15 -3.39 1.54
C GLU A 16 -14.93 -2.42 0.38
N GLN A 17 -13.77 -1.75 0.34
CA GLN A 17 -13.49 -0.73 -0.66
C GLN A 17 -12.02 -0.74 -1.05
N LEU A 18 -11.76 -0.81 -2.35
CA LEU A 18 -10.41 -0.62 -2.88
C LEU A 18 -10.26 0.83 -3.33
N ILE A 19 -9.34 1.55 -2.68
CA ILE A 19 -9.06 2.95 -2.94
C ILE A 19 -7.65 3.08 -3.50
N ASP A 20 -7.53 3.70 -4.66
CA ASP A 20 -6.24 4.00 -5.25
C ASP A 20 -5.62 5.25 -4.63
N ILE A 21 -4.46 5.08 -3.98
CA ILE A 21 -3.75 6.14 -3.27
C ILE A 21 -2.49 6.60 -4.02
N THR A 22 -2.27 6.13 -5.25
CA THR A 22 -1.07 6.43 -6.05
C THR A 22 -0.86 7.93 -6.22
N ASP A 23 -1.92 8.67 -6.51
CA ASP A 23 -1.84 10.11 -6.76
C ASP A 23 -1.66 10.92 -5.47
N HIS A 24 -2.19 10.45 -4.34
CA HIS A 24 -1.90 11.01 -3.03
C HIS A 24 -0.42 10.88 -2.67
N ILE A 25 0.18 9.73 -2.97
CA ILE A 25 1.61 9.48 -2.75
C ILE A 25 2.48 10.35 -3.66
N ASN A 26 2.16 10.42 -4.96
CA ASN A 26 2.91 11.27 -5.90
C ASN A 26 2.84 12.76 -5.52
N LEU A 27 1.68 13.22 -5.01
CA LEU A 27 1.56 14.58 -4.49
C LEU A 27 2.47 14.81 -3.29
N PHE A 28 2.52 13.87 -2.33
CA PHE A 28 3.44 13.94 -1.20
C PHE A 28 4.90 13.99 -1.67
N ILE A 29 5.33 13.13 -2.58
CA ILE A 29 6.71 13.15 -3.13
C ILE A 29 7.00 14.52 -3.75
N LYS A 30 6.08 15.05 -4.56
CA LYS A 30 6.23 16.37 -5.19
C LYS A 30 6.36 17.50 -4.17
N GLU A 31 5.56 17.49 -3.10
CA GLU A 31 5.62 18.48 -2.00
C GLU A 31 6.96 18.43 -1.25
N THR A 32 7.59 17.25 -1.12
CA THR A 32 8.88 17.12 -0.44
C THR A 32 10.08 17.60 -1.28
N GLY A 33 9.94 17.61 -2.61
CA GLY A 33 11.03 17.88 -3.53
C GLY A 33 12.10 16.78 -3.61
N ILE A 34 11.85 15.58 -3.06
CA ILE A 34 12.78 14.44 -3.16
C ILE A 34 12.86 13.99 -4.62
N ARG A 35 14.07 14.06 -5.20
CA ARG A 35 14.34 13.51 -6.53
C ARG A 35 14.54 12.01 -6.50
N ASN A 36 15.38 11.51 -5.60
CA ASN A 36 15.64 10.08 -5.44
C ASN A 36 15.66 9.71 -3.96
N GLY A 37 15.12 8.55 -3.62
CA GLY A 37 14.99 8.14 -2.23
C GLY A 37 14.12 6.91 -2.06
N THR A 38 13.73 6.65 -0.82
CA THR A 38 12.82 5.55 -0.48
C THR A 38 11.60 6.11 0.25
N LEU A 39 10.44 5.51 -0.02
CA LEU A 39 9.17 5.77 0.63
C LEU A 39 8.70 4.52 1.39
N ILE A 40 8.20 4.73 2.60
CA ILE A 40 7.32 3.81 3.30
C ILE A 40 5.89 4.34 3.22
N VAL A 41 4.97 3.46 2.85
CA VAL A 41 3.52 3.65 3.00
C VAL A 41 3.05 2.64 4.03
N GLN A 42 2.31 3.05 5.05
CA GLN A 42 1.84 2.16 6.12
C GLN A 42 0.38 2.47 6.46
N THR A 43 -0.47 1.45 6.57
CA THR A 43 -1.80 1.59 7.19
C THR A 43 -1.67 1.73 8.70
N LEU A 44 -2.51 2.58 9.30
CA LEU A 44 -2.62 2.73 10.76
C LEU A 44 -3.79 1.94 11.35
N HIS A 45 -4.30 0.95 10.60
CA HIS A 45 -5.52 0.21 10.91
C HIS A 45 -5.30 -1.29 10.72
N THR A 46 -5.82 -2.07 11.66
CA THR A 46 -5.74 -3.55 11.66
C THR A 46 -6.79 -4.22 10.78
N THR A 47 -7.75 -3.46 10.25
CA THR A 47 -8.83 -3.90 9.36
C THR A 47 -8.73 -3.26 7.97
N MET A 48 -7.52 -2.87 7.60
CA MET A 48 -7.19 -2.27 6.31
C MET A 48 -5.85 -2.84 5.83
N GLY A 49 -5.63 -2.90 4.52
CA GLY A 49 -4.37 -3.36 3.95
C GLY A 49 -3.94 -2.56 2.72
N LEU A 50 -2.72 -2.81 2.26
CA LEU A 50 -2.12 -2.22 1.07
C LEU A 50 -1.89 -3.30 0.02
N ILE A 51 -2.02 -2.91 -1.25
CA ILE A 51 -1.72 -3.77 -2.41
C ILE A 51 -1.04 -2.99 -3.53
N ILE A 52 -0.37 -3.70 -4.44
CA ILE A 52 0.12 -3.15 -5.71
C ILE A 52 -0.51 -3.94 -6.86
N GLN A 53 -1.44 -3.32 -7.60
CA GLN A 53 -2.21 -3.98 -8.66
C GLN A 53 -2.64 -3.02 -9.79
N GLU A 54 -3.29 -3.55 -10.84
CA GLU A 54 -3.89 -2.78 -11.94
C GLU A 54 -5.25 -2.16 -11.54
N LEU A 55 -5.20 -1.14 -10.68
CA LEU A 55 -6.40 -0.53 -10.08
C LEU A 55 -7.27 0.26 -11.07
N THR A 56 -6.78 0.51 -12.29
CA THR A 56 -7.57 1.15 -13.35
C THR A 56 -8.60 0.22 -13.98
N GLU A 57 -8.51 -1.10 -13.75
CA GLU A 57 -9.46 -2.07 -14.29
C GLU A 57 -10.48 -2.48 -13.21
N PRO A 58 -11.73 -1.97 -13.28
CA PRO A 58 -12.70 -2.15 -12.21
C PRO A 58 -13.21 -3.59 -12.04
N ARG A 59 -13.10 -4.48 -13.04
CA ARG A 59 -13.50 -5.89 -12.88
C ARG A 59 -12.48 -6.62 -12.02
N LEU A 60 -11.18 -6.42 -12.24
CA LEU A 60 -10.10 -6.93 -11.42
C LEU A 60 -10.24 -6.47 -9.97
N CYS A 61 -10.55 -5.18 -9.75
CA CYS A 61 -10.83 -4.67 -8.41
C CYS A 61 -11.96 -5.45 -7.69
N ARG A 62 -13.04 -5.78 -8.41
CA ARG A 62 -14.14 -6.61 -7.89
C ARG A 62 -13.70 -8.06 -7.69
N ASP A 63 -12.91 -8.61 -8.60
CA ASP A 63 -12.43 -9.98 -8.52
C ASP A 63 -11.50 -10.17 -7.31
N ILE A 64 -10.66 -9.17 -7.00
CA ILE A 64 -9.80 -9.14 -5.81
C ILE A 64 -10.64 -9.22 -4.54
N ILE A 65 -11.61 -8.31 -4.38
CA ILE A 65 -12.50 -8.29 -3.19
C ILE A 65 -13.27 -9.62 -3.07
N LYS A 66 -13.82 -10.10 -4.18
CA LYS A 66 -14.55 -11.37 -4.22
C LYS A 66 -13.67 -12.56 -3.80
N HIS A 67 -12.45 -12.65 -4.32
CA HIS A 67 -11.55 -13.76 -3.96
C HIS A 67 -11.07 -13.66 -2.52
N LEU A 68 -10.81 -12.46 -2.01
CA LEU A 68 -10.47 -12.26 -0.60
C LEU A 68 -11.59 -12.76 0.32
N ASN A 69 -12.85 -12.59 -0.08
CA ASN A 69 -14.01 -13.14 0.60
C ASN A 69 -14.11 -14.66 0.52
N CYS A 70 -13.63 -15.29 -0.56
CA CYS A 70 -13.63 -16.74 -0.68
C CYS A 70 -12.57 -17.43 0.18
N ILE A 71 -11.51 -16.73 0.59
CA ILE A 71 -10.39 -17.30 1.37
C ILE A 71 -10.75 -17.47 2.85
N VAL A 72 -11.60 -16.58 3.38
CA VAL A 72 -11.97 -16.54 4.80
C VAL A 72 -13.43 -16.95 4.99
N SER A 73 -13.81 -17.33 6.21
CA SER A 73 -15.22 -17.60 6.50
C SER A 73 -16.09 -16.36 6.31
N GLN A 74 -17.31 -16.57 5.82
CA GLN A 74 -18.33 -15.52 5.76
C GLN A 74 -19.30 -15.59 6.94
N LYS A 75 -19.18 -16.60 7.80
CA LYS A 75 -20.01 -16.79 8.98
C LYS A 75 -19.48 -15.94 10.14
N VAL A 76 -20.34 -15.12 10.72
CA VAL A 76 -19.97 -14.18 11.80
C VAL A 76 -19.55 -14.96 13.05
N GLU A 77 -20.19 -16.09 13.30
CA GLU A 77 -19.97 -16.98 14.43
C GLU A 77 -18.64 -17.74 14.38
N ASP A 78 -17.98 -17.80 13.23
CA ASP A 78 -16.66 -18.46 13.09
C ASP A 78 -15.52 -17.62 13.69
N TYR A 79 -15.81 -16.40 14.15
CA TYR A 79 -14.83 -15.48 14.71
C TYR A 79 -15.12 -15.22 16.18
N GLU A 80 -14.29 -15.75 17.07
CA GLU A 80 -14.39 -15.47 18.51
C GLU A 80 -14.28 -13.97 18.84
N HIS A 81 -13.58 -13.20 17.99
CA HIS A 81 -13.50 -11.74 18.10
C HIS A 81 -14.88 -11.05 18.08
N ASN A 82 -15.87 -11.68 17.45
CA ASN A 82 -17.23 -11.17 17.35
C ASN A 82 -18.10 -11.52 18.59
N ASP A 83 -17.58 -12.31 19.54
CA ASP A 83 -18.26 -12.57 20.81
C ASP A 83 -18.01 -11.40 21.79
N ILE A 84 -18.72 -10.30 21.55
CA ILE A 84 -18.55 -9.03 22.29
C ILE A 84 -18.81 -9.19 23.79
N ASP A 85 -19.70 -10.10 24.17
CA ASP A 85 -20.00 -10.33 25.58
C ASP A 85 -18.80 -10.90 26.36
N LYS A 86 -17.96 -11.69 25.68
CA LYS A 86 -16.71 -12.25 26.22
C LYS A 86 -15.50 -11.31 26.11
N ARG A 87 -15.67 -10.10 25.57
CA ARG A 87 -14.61 -9.09 25.43
C ARG A 87 -14.74 -8.00 26.50
N PRO A 88 -14.17 -8.18 27.71
CA PRO A 88 -14.31 -7.23 28.82
C PRO A 88 -13.66 -5.87 28.54
N GLU A 89 -12.72 -5.80 27.59
CA GLU A 89 -12.08 -4.57 27.15
C GLU A 89 -12.98 -3.67 26.29
N VAL A 90 -14.08 -4.20 25.75
CA VAL A 90 -15.05 -3.44 24.96
C VAL A 90 -15.99 -2.70 25.90
N ILE A 91 -15.87 -1.37 25.90
CA ILE A 91 -16.70 -0.48 26.73
C ILE A 91 -18.09 -0.31 26.12
N ASP A 92 -18.16 -0.02 24.83
CA ASP A 92 -19.42 0.14 24.09
C ASP A 92 -19.78 -1.16 23.36
N LYS A 93 -20.37 -2.09 24.10
CA LYS A 93 -20.76 -3.40 23.55
C LYS A 93 -21.86 -3.32 22.48
N ILE A 94 -22.64 -2.24 22.46
CA ILE A 94 -23.78 -2.10 21.55
C ILE A 94 -23.29 -1.68 20.16
N ASN A 95 -22.30 -0.78 20.11
CA ASN A 95 -21.81 -0.23 18.86
C ASN A 95 -20.47 -0.82 18.40
N GLU A 96 -19.91 -1.79 19.13
CA GLU A 96 -18.68 -2.48 18.73
C GLU A 96 -18.90 -3.27 17.42
N PRO A 97 -18.09 -3.03 16.37
CA PRO A 97 -18.24 -3.70 15.10
C PRO A 97 -17.87 -5.18 15.19
N LEU A 98 -18.66 -6.04 14.54
CA LEU A 98 -18.36 -7.46 14.37
C LEU A 98 -17.40 -7.66 13.19
N ASN A 99 -16.16 -7.22 13.35
CA ASN A 99 -15.17 -7.10 12.29
C ASN A 99 -14.07 -8.18 12.32
N GLY A 100 -14.29 -9.31 13.01
CA GLY A 100 -13.33 -10.40 13.08
C GLY A 100 -12.86 -10.90 11.70
N LYS A 101 -13.79 -10.94 10.72
CA LYS A 101 -13.47 -11.22 9.32
C LYS A 101 -12.46 -10.23 8.74
N ALA A 102 -12.66 -8.93 8.95
CA ALA A 102 -11.79 -7.88 8.42
C ALA A 102 -10.37 -7.95 8.98
N HIS A 103 -10.23 -8.30 10.27
CA HIS A 103 -8.93 -8.57 10.89
C HIS A 103 -8.22 -9.75 10.24
N ILE A 104 -8.93 -10.86 9.97
CA ILE A 104 -8.31 -12.03 9.33
C ILE A 104 -7.97 -11.77 7.87
N GLN A 105 -8.81 -11.02 7.14
CA GLN A 105 -8.52 -10.63 5.76
C GLN A 105 -7.29 -9.72 5.66
N SER A 106 -7.10 -8.80 6.61
CA SER A 106 -5.95 -7.87 6.58
C SER A 106 -4.60 -8.57 6.76
N LEU A 107 -4.56 -9.78 7.33
CA LEU A 107 -3.36 -10.61 7.41
C LEU A 107 -2.90 -11.13 6.04
N LEU A 108 -3.78 -11.14 5.04
CA LEU A 108 -3.48 -11.56 3.68
C LEU A 108 -2.94 -10.41 2.82
N LEU A 109 -2.82 -9.22 3.38
CA LEU A 109 -2.46 -7.98 2.70
C LEU A 109 -1.22 -7.37 3.35
N ASP A 110 -0.55 -6.49 2.62
CA ASP A 110 0.58 -5.76 3.20
C ASP A 110 0.08 -4.69 4.17
N GLN A 111 0.66 -4.63 5.37
CA GLN A 111 0.42 -3.53 6.30
C GLN A 111 1.32 -2.31 6.00
N GLN A 112 2.42 -2.56 5.28
CA GLN A 112 3.37 -1.54 4.85
C GLN A 112 4.01 -1.91 3.51
N LEU A 113 4.27 -0.91 2.68
CA LEU A 113 5.00 -1.03 1.42
C LEU A 113 6.28 -0.20 1.48
N PHE A 114 7.37 -0.77 0.97
CA PHE A 114 8.64 -0.07 0.74
C PHE A 114 8.79 0.18 -0.76
N LEU A 115 8.84 1.45 -1.16
CA LEU A 115 8.80 1.87 -2.55
C LEU A 115 10.01 2.76 -2.86
N ASP A 116 10.51 2.64 -4.07
CA ASP A 116 11.60 3.48 -4.59
C ASP A 116 11.03 4.77 -5.19
N ILE A 117 11.72 5.89 -4.95
CA ILE A 117 11.47 7.18 -5.59
C ILE A 117 12.63 7.45 -6.54
N TYR A 118 12.31 7.69 -7.81
CA TYR A 118 13.30 8.07 -8.82
C TYR A 118 12.78 9.19 -9.72
N ASP A 119 13.60 10.22 -9.89
CA ASP A 119 13.26 11.44 -10.64
C ASP A 119 11.90 12.05 -10.25
N ASN A 120 11.71 12.29 -8.94
CA ASN A 120 10.53 12.92 -8.32
C ASN A 120 9.21 12.10 -8.39
N LYS A 121 9.27 10.79 -8.63
CA LYS A 121 8.06 9.95 -8.70
C LYS A 121 8.33 8.54 -8.20
N LEU A 122 7.27 7.80 -7.90
CA LEU A 122 7.39 6.37 -7.62
C LEU A 122 7.93 5.61 -8.84
N THR A 123 8.82 4.66 -8.56
CA THR A 123 9.30 3.68 -9.55
C THR A 123 8.29 2.53 -9.65
N LEU A 124 7.24 2.71 -10.46
CA LEU A 124 6.20 1.71 -10.72
C LEU A 124 6.24 1.19 -12.16
N GLY A 125 5.86 -0.07 -12.34
CA GLY A 125 5.54 -0.63 -13.64
C GLY A 125 4.30 0.02 -14.26
N LYS A 126 4.13 -0.14 -15.58
CA LYS A 126 3.05 0.52 -16.36
C LYS A 126 1.65 0.38 -15.74
N TRP A 127 1.36 -0.80 -15.21
CA TRP A 127 0.04 -1.16 -14.68
C TRP A 127 0.01 -1.17 -13.16
N GLN A 128 1.12 -0.91 -12.48
CA GLN A 128 1.16 -0.93 -11.03
C GLN A 128 0.60 0.37 -10.46
N ARG A 129 -0.37 0.22 -9.56
CA ARG A 129 -0.94 1.29 -8.75
C ARG A 129 -1.02 0.82 -7.30
N ILE A 130 -0.87 1.77 -6.37
CA ILE A 130 -0.88 1.49 -4.93
C ILE A 130 -2.31 1.63 -4.41
N GLY A 131 -2.84 0.53 -3.89
CA GLY A 131 -4.20 0.45 -3.39
C GLY A 131 -4.24 0.31 -1.88
N LEU A 132 -5.24 0.91 -1.27
CA LEU A 132 -5.66 0.74 0.10
C LEU A 132 -6.96 -0.04 0.08
N LEU A 133 -6.99 -1.20 0.72
CA LEU A 133 -8.15 -2.05 0.81
C LEU A 133 -8.78 -1.92 2.20
N GLU A 134 -9.92 -1.22 2.26
CA GLU A 134 -10.82 -1.17 3.40
C GLU A 134 -11.60 -2.48 3.50
N LEU A 135 -11.77 -3.00 4.71
CA LEU A 135 -12.45 -4.28 5.00
C LEU A 135 -13.52 -4.14 6.11
N ASP A 136 -13.57 -2.98 6.77
CA ASP A 136 -14.42 -2.68 7.91
C ASP A 136 -14.92 -1.22 7.80
N GLY A 137 -15.37 -0.87 6.60
CA GLY A 137 -16.01 0.39 6.24
C GLY A 137 -17.52 0.38 6.46
N PRO A 138 -18.25 1.46 6.13
CA PRO A 138 -17.72 2.79 5.84
C PRO A 138 -17.11 3.43 7.10
N ARG A 139 -16.11 4.29 6.92
CA ARG A 139 -15.42 5.03 7.98
C ARG A 139 -14.99 6.40 7.49
N GLU A 140 -15.22 7.43 8.31
CA GLU A 140 -14.80 8.80 7.99
C GLU A 140 -13.29 9.03 8.20
N ASN A 141 -12.68 8.26 9.09
CA ASN A 141 -11.33 8.55 9.63
C ASN A 141 -10.34 7.40 9.40
N ARG A 142 -10.29 6.81 8.20
CA ARG A 142 -9.17 5.93 7.83
C ARG A 142 -7.94 6.77 7.56
N SER A 143 -6.78 6.19 7.82
CA SER A 143 -5.52 6.92 7.72
C SER A 143 -4.36 6.01 7.34
N PHE A 144 -3.45 6.59 6.58
CA PHE A 144 -2.18 5.96 6.23
C PHE A 144 -1.03 6.95 6.45
N PHE A 145 0.11 6.39 6.81
CA PHE A 145 1.34 7.09 7.08
C PHE A 145 2.28 7.01 5.89
N LEU A 146 2.85 8.14 5.52
CA LEU A 146 3.89 8.29 4.51
C LEU A 146 5.17 8.75 5.20
N LYS A 147 6.27 8.05 4.93
CA LYS A 147 7.61 8.48 5.33
C LYS A 147 8.57 8.31 4.17
N ALA A 148 9.20 9.39 3.73
CA ALA A 148 10.22 9.33 2.69
C ALA A 148 11.57 9.84 3.22
N TRP A 149 12.66 9.28 2.72
CA TRP A 149 14.00 9.82 2.94
C TRP A 149 14.76 9.91 1.63
N GLU A 150 15.50 11.00 1.49
CA GLU A 150 16.34 11.29 0.33
C GLU A 150 17.62 10.47 0.38
N ASP A 151 17.99 9.87 -0.76
CA ASP A 151 19.25 9.15 -0.90
C ASP A 151 20.44 10.09 -0.64
N THR A 152 21.42 9.62 0.12
CA THR A 152 22.66 10.38 0.31
C THR A 152 23.70 10.00 -0.73
N GLY A 153 24.10 10.97 -1.55
CA GLY A 153 25.17 10.82 -2.54
C GLY A 153 24.65 10.61 -3.96
N ALA A 154 25.50 10.87 -4.95
CA ALA A 154 25.17 10.56 -6.34
C ALA A 154 24.98 9.05 -6.46
N LEU A 155 23.75 8.61 -6.77
CA LEU A 155 23.43 7.23 -7.14
C LEU A 155 24.37 6.79 -8.28
N LYS A 156 25.48 6.15 -7.93
CA LYS A 156 26.25 5.35 -8.88
C LYS A 156 25.48 4.06 -9.04
N LEU A 157 24.52 4.04 -9.97
CA LEU A 157 24.03 2.77 -10.48
C LEU A 157 25.26 1.97 -10.94
N ASN A 158 25.42 0.76 -10.41
CA ASN A 158 26.43 -0.18 -10.86
C ASN A 158 25.70 -1.36 -11.49
N TYR A 159 26.13 -1.79 -12.66
CA TYR A 159 25.68 -3.08 -13.20
C TYR A 159 26.37 -4.22 -12.46
N TRP A 160 25.65 -5.31 -12.20
CA TRP A 160 26.26 -6.57 -11.83
C TRP A 160 26.30 -7.46 -13.08
N ILE A 161 27.48 -7.68 -13.63
CA ILE A 161 27.72 -8.54 -14.80
C ILE A 161 28.88 -9.46 -14.41
N ASP A 162 28.70 -10.77 -14.55
CA ASP A 162 29.71 -11.80 -14.30
C ASP A 162 30.48 -11.62 -12.98
N GLY A 163 29.75 -11.35 -11.90
CA GLY A 163 30.33 -11.22 -10.56
C GLY A 163 31.06 -9.90 -10.28
N ARG A 164 30.97 -8.90 -11.17
CA ARG A 164 31.64 -7.59 -10.99
C ARG A 164 30.68 -6.42 -11.11
N PHE A 165 30.99 -5.35 -10.37
CA PHE A 165 30.27 -4.07 -10.42
C PHE A 165 30.88 -3.13 -11.47
N TYR A 166 30.05 -2.62 -12.39
CA TYR A 166 30.47 -1.64 -13.41
C TYR A 166 29.79 -0.29 -13.20
N PRO A 167 30.54 0.80 -12.98
CA PRO A 167 29.95 2.13 -12.76
C PRO A 167 29.28 2.66 -14.03
N VAL A 168 28.04 3.13 -13.89
CA VAL A 168 27.28 3.77 -14.96
C VAL A 168 27.93 5.12 -15.31
N LYS A 169 28.61 5.19 -16.47
CA LYS A 169 29.30 6.41 -16.95
C LYS A 169 28.34 7.51 -17.45
N ARG A 170 27.06 7.19 -17.69
CA ARG A 170 25.99 8.14 -18.05
C ARG A 170 24.66 7.65 -17.45
N PRO A 171 23.91 8.48 -16.69
CA PRO A 171 22.63 8.05 -16.15
C PRO A 171 21.69 7.65 -17.29
N LEU A 172 21.37 6.36 -17.39
CA LEU A 172 20.24 5.91 -18.19
C LEU A 172 18.98 6.28 -17.43
N LYS A 173 18.02 6.93 -18.10
CA LYS A 173 16.68 7.10 -17.53
C LYS A 173 16.16 5.71 -17.12
N LEU A 174 15.73 5.53 -15.87
CA LEU A 174 15.14 4.26 -15.40
C LEU A 174 14.01 3.75 -16.31
N SER A 175 13.34 4.65 -17.03
CA SER A 175 12.36 4.32 -18.08
C SER A 175 12.88 3.29 -19.09
N ASN A 176 14.19 3.28 -19.37
CA ASN A 176 14.81 2.37 -20.33
C ASN A 176 15.17 1.00 -19.72
N LEU A 177 15.21 0.88 -18.39
CA LEU A 177 15.42 -0.41 -17.71
C LEU A 177 14.09 -1.17 -17.55
N ILE A 178 13.03 -0.48 -17.15
CA ILE A 178 11.71 -1.09 -16.93
C ILE A 178 11.08 -1.60 -18.25
N LEU A 179 11.44 -0.98 -19.39
CA LEU A 179 10.89 -1.35 -20.70
C LEU A 179 11.64 -2.47 -21.43
N LYS A 180 12.83 -2.89 -20.96
CA LYS A 180 13.63 -3.91 -21.65
C LYS A 180 13.30 -5.36 -21.30
N ASN A 181 12.52 -5.61 -20.25
CA ASN A 181 12.05 -6.96 -19.88
C ASN A 181 10.68 -7.30 -20.48
N ARG A 182 10.35 -6.80 -21.67
CA ARG A 182 9.09 -7.10 -22.40
C ARG A 182 9.28 -8.19 -23.46
N ASN A 183 9.77 -9.36 -23.04
CA ASN A 183 9.67 -10.58 -23.83
C ASN A 183 9.30 -11.71 -22.88
N PHE A 184 8.02 -11.82 -22.52
CA PHE A 184 7.28 -13.05 -22.26
C PHE A 184 5.79 -12.74 -22.41
#